data_AF-R8BJU3-F1
#
_entry.id   AF-R8BJU3-F1
#
_cell.length_a   1.000
_cell.length_b   1.000
_cell.length_c   1.000
_cell.angle_alpha   90.00
_cell.angle_beta   90.00
_cell.angle_gamma   90.00
#
_symmetry.space_group_name_H-M   'P 1'
#
loop_
_entity.id
_entity.type
_entity.pdbx_description
1 polymer ?
#
loop_
_entity_poly.entity_id
_entity_poly.type
_entity_poly.pdbx_seq_one_letter_code
_entity_poly.pdbx_strand_id
1 'polypeptide(L)'
;MELAGLSVSQAGGDGLVAARHLRHYGYQPTVYYPKRSKNELYQRLAKQLEDLEIPFVEDFPAALDTTDHIVDAIFGFSFSGEVREPFPAVIRALEETKLPVTAVDAPSSWDIEDGPPKSGLGSTFNPTVLVSLTAPKPLVKHFRGRHFIGGRFVSPAIAKKYDFDVPEYEGIDQVVEVGPSGQKL
;
A
#
# COMPACT_ATOMS: atom_id res chain seq x y z
N MET A 1 3.36 15.50 7.01
CA MET A 1 4.04 14.25 7.41
C MET A 1 3.28 13.08 6.80
N GLU A 2 3.96 12.06 6.29
CA GLU A 2 3.30 10.89 5.68
C GLU A 2 3.57 9.66 6.53
N LEU A 3 2.52 8.97 6.98
CA LEU A 3 2.63 7.79 7.83
C LEU A 3 2.52 6.51 6.99
N ALA A 4 3.60 5.75 6.88
CA ALA A 4 3.54 4.40 6.31
C ALA A 4 3.21 3.39 7.41
N GLY A 5 2.02 2.80 7.36
CA GLY A 5 1.63 1.66 8.20
C GLY A 5 2.17 0.37 7.58
N LEU A 6 3.14 -0.29 8.22
CA LEU A 6 3.87 -1.42 7.63
C LEU A 6 3.63 -2.73 8.39
N SER A 7 3.43 -3.83 7.67
CA SER A 7 3.43 -5.18 8.25
C SER A 7 4.69 -6.00 7.92
N VAL A 8 4.75 -7.22 8.45
CA VAL A 8 5.83 -8.22 8.32
C VAL A 8 5.98 -8.83 6.91
N SER A 9 5.18 -8.39 5.94
CA SER A 9 4.98 -9.02 4.64
C SER A 9 5.66 -8.26 3.49
N GLN A 10 5.57 -8.79 2.27
CA GLN A 10 6.06 -8.13 1.05
C GLN A 10 5.55 -6.68 0.94
N ALA A 11 4.26 -6.45 1.21
CA ALA A 11 3.65 -5.12 1.20
C ALA A 11 4.34 -4.15 2.20
N GLY A 12 4.70 -4.63 3.39
CA GLY A 12 5.44 -3.81 4.34
C GLY A 12 6.85 -3.48 3.87
N GLY A 13 7.49 -4.38 3.12
CA GLY A 13 8.74 -4.09 2.41
C GLY A 13 8.57 -3.00 1.36
N ASP A 14 7.50 -3.05 0.57
CA ASP A 14 7.18 -2.03 -0.43
C ASP A 14 6.97 -0.67 0.24
N GLY A 15 6.31 -0.63 1.39
CA GLY A 15 6.15 0.61 2.15
C GLY A 15 7.44 1.12 2.80
N LEU A 16 8.38 0.26 3.22
CA LEU A 16 9.73 0.70 3.63
C LEU A 16 10.46 1.37 2.45
N VAL A 17 10.41 0.76 1.28
CA VAL A 17 11.01 1.33 0.06
C VAL A 17 10.33 2.66 -0.29
N ALA A 18 9.00 2.73 -0.23
CA ALA A 18 8.25 3.95 -0.48
C ALA A 18 8.68 5.08 0.48
N ALA A 19 8.75 4.82 1.78
CA ALA A 19 9.21 5.80 2.78
C ALA A 19 10.61 6.35 2.45
N ARG A 20 11.55 5.47 2.06
CA ARG A 20 12.89 5.91 1.61
C ARG A 20 12.81 6.87 0.43
N HIS A 21 12.05 6.52 -0.61
CA HIS A 21 11.92 7.36 -1.80
C HIS A 21 11.19 8.68 -1.52
N LEU A 22 10.13 8.66 -0.70
CA LEU A 22 9.41 9.85 -0.27
C LEU A 22 10.33 10.85 0.43
N ARG A 23 11.24 10.39 1.31
CA ARG A 23 12.26 11.25 1.92
C ARG A 23 13.16 11.91 0.87
N HIS A 24 13.59 11.17 -0.15
CA HIS A 24 14.38 11.74 -1.26
C HIS A 24 13.58 12.69 -2.15
N TYR A 25 12.26 12.55 -2.20
CA TYR A 25 11.36 13.48 -2.91
C TYR A 25 11.03 14.75 -2.09
N GLY A 26 11.60 14.90 -0.90
CA GLY A 26 11.42 16.08 -0.05
C GLY A 26 10.26 15.99 0.93
N TYR A 27 9.61 14.83 1.05
CA TYR A 27 8.60 14.58 2.06
C TYR A 27 9.23 14.28 3.43
N GLN A 28 8.41 14.31 4.47
CA GLN A 28 8.78 14.00 5.85
C GLN A 28 8.02 12.75 6.30
N PRO A 29 8.46 11.54 5.88
CA PRO A 29 7.79 10.32 6.28
C PRO A 29 8.07 9.96 7.74
N THR A 30 7.08 9.37 8.40
CA THR A 30 7.19 8.59 9.63
C THR A 30 6.76 7.17 9.33
N VAL A 31 7.30 6.19 10.06
CA VAL A 31 7.01 4.78 9.82
C VAL A 31 6.47 4.11 11.07
N TYR A 32 5.24 3.62 11.01
CA TYR A 32 4.71 2.72 12.02
C TYR A 32 4.93 1.26 11.58
N TYR A 33 5.89 0.58 12.22
CA TYR A 33 6.28 -0.79 11.87
C TYR A 33 6.22 -1.72 13.09
N PRO A 34 5.02 -2.05 13.61
CA PRO A 34 4.84 -2.68 14.91
C PRO A 34 5.28 -4.15 14.96
N LYS A 35 5.34 -4.82 13.81
CA LYS A 35 5.82 -6.20 13.69
C LYS A 35 6.97 -6.24 12.69
N ARG A 36 8.20 -6.15 13.19
CA ARG A 36 9.41 -6.21 12.38
C ARG A 36 9.78 -7.66 12.02
N SER A 37 10.07 -7.88 10.75
CA SER A 37 10.49 -9.21 10.28
C SER A 37 11.93 -9.53 10.71
N LYS A 38 12.21 -10.83 10.92
CA LYS A 38 13.59 -11.34 11.13
C LYS A 38 14.35 -11.56 9.81
N ASN A 39 13.68 -11.44 8.67
CA ASN A 39 14.32 -11.59 7.38
C ASN A 39 15.27 -10.41 7.12
N GLU A 40 16.50 -10.75 6.76
CA GLU A 40 17.60 -9.80 6.54
C GLU A 40 17.27 -8.69 5.54
N LEU A 41 16.48 -8.99 4.50
CA LEU A 41 16.04 -8.00 3.51
C LEU A 41 15.33 -6.83 4.18
N TYR A 42 14.34 -7.10 5.03
CA TYR A 42 13.55 -6.05 5.69
C TYR A 42 14.34 -5.33 6.77
N GLN A 43 15.28 -6.01 7.42
CA GLN A 43 16.20 -5.37 8.36
C GLN A 43 17.12 -4.37 7.65
N ARG A 44 17.65 -4.73 6.47
CA ARG A 44 18.45 -3.82 5.65
C ARG A 44 17.63 -2.63 5.13
N LEU A 45 16.37 -2.85 4.76
CA LEU A 45 15.47 -1.75 4.38
C LEU A 45 15.20 -0.82 5.57
N ALA A 46 14.91 -1.35 6.76
CA ALA A 46 14.73 -0.53 7.96
C ALA A 46 16.01 0.26 8.30
N LYS A 47 17.18 -0.37 8.17
CA LYS A 47 18.47 0.31 8.35
C LYS A 47 18.66 1.48 7.38
N GLN A 48 18.27 1.34 6.12
CA GLN A 48 18.30 2.46 5.16
C GLN A 48 17.42 3.64 5.60
N LEU A 49 16.28 3.37 6.25
CA LEU A 49 15.42 4.44 6.78
C LEU A 49 16.05 5.12 8.00
N GLU A 50 16.68 4.35 8.89
CA GLU A 50 17.44 4.88 10.02
C GLU A 50 18.60 5.76 9.54
N ASP A 51 19.34 5.34 8.51
CA ASP A 51 20.45 6.10 7.92
C ASP A 51 19.99 7.40 7.22
N LEU A 52 18.70 7.49 6.86
CA LEU A 52 18.06 8.69 6.33
C LEU A 52 17.33 9.51 7.40
N GLU A 53 17.49 9.14 8.67
CA GLU A 53 16.85 9.79 9.81
C GLU A 53 15.32 9.85 9.63
N ILE A 54 14.73 8.77 9.11
CA ILE A 54 13.28 8.60 9.03
C ILE A 54 12.80 7.99 10.36
N PRO A 55 11.97 8.71 11.14
CA PRO A 55 11.52 8.25 12.44
C PRO A 55 10.59 7.01 12.35
N PHE A 56 10.85 6.04 13.22
CA PHE A 56 9.92 4.95 13.50
C PHE A 56 9.08 5.31 14.73
N VAL A 57 7.76 5.24 14.59
CA VAL A 57 6.81 5.51 15.67
C VAL A 57 6.22 4.20 16.19
N GLU A 58 5.86 4.18 17.47
CA GLU A 58 5.25 3.02 18.14
C GLU A 58 3.76 3.20 18.42
N ASP A 59 3.27 4.44 18.37
CA ASP A 59 1.86 4.80 18.58
C ASP A 59 1.29 5.35 17.27
N PHE A 60 0.50 4.52 16.58
CA PHE A 60 -0.14 4.89 15.32
C PHE A 60 -1.17 6.02 15.50
N PRO A 61 -2.14 5.93 16.45
CA PRO A 61 -3.05 7.04 16.74
C PRO A 61 -2.35 8.39 17.00
N ALA A 62 -1.33 8.43 17.85
CA ALA A 62 -0.62 9.68 18.15
C ALA A 62 0.12 10.26 16.92
N ALA A 63 0.62 9.39 16.03
CA ALA A 63 1.27 9.83 14.81
C ALA A 63 0.29 10.50 13.83
N LEU A 64 -1.00 10.14 13.86
CA LEU A 64 -2.03 10.73 12.98
C LEU A 64 -2.21 12.23 13.22
N ASP A 65 -2.01 12.72 14.45
CA ASP A 65 -2.20 14.13 14.82
C ASP A 65 -1.27 15.10 14.05
N THR A 66 -0.15 14.58 13.53
CA THR A 66 0.84 15.35 12.77
C THR A 66 0.96 14.89 11.32
N THR A 67 0.08 13.98 10.89
CA THR A 67 0.08 13.36 9.57
C THR A 67 -0.89 14.07 8.62
N ASP A 68 -0.47 14.30 7.38
CA ASP A 68 -1.28 14.91 6.32
C ASP A 68 -1.77 13.87 5.29
N HIS A 69 -1.08 12.71 5.21
CA HIS A 69 -1.40 11.64 4.26
C HIS A 69 -0.91 10.28 4.80
N ILE A 70 -1.66 9.21 4.53
CA ILE A 70 -1.34 7.86 5.03
C ILE A 70 -1.02 6.93 3.87
N VAL A 71 0.07 6.19 3.98
CA VAL A 71 0.41 5.07 3.10
C VAL A 71 0.05 3.77 3.80
N ASP A 72 -0.99 3.12 3.31
CA ASP A 72 -1.40 1.79 3.76
C ASP A 72 -0.60 0.72 3.00
N ALA A 73 0.38 0.15 3.70
CA ALA A 73 1.22 -0.95 3.24
C ALA A 73 1.23 -2.09 4.28
N ILE A 74 0.06 -2.31 4.91
CA ILE A 74 -0.10 -3.34 5.93
C ILE A 74 -0.30 -4.70 5.26
N PHE A 75 -1.30 -4.91 4.41
CA PHE A 75 -1.55 -6.20 3.78
C PHE A 75 -1.63 -6.09 2.26
N GLY A 76 -0.83 -6.88 1.56
CA GLY A 76 -0.88 -7.00 0.09
C GLY A 76 -1.67 -8.22 -0.37
N PHE A 77 -1.57 -8.55 -1.66
CA PHE A 77 -2.35 -9.63 -2.30
C PHE A 77 -2.24 -11.01 -1.63
N SER A 78 -1.17 -11.30 -0.90
CA SER A 78 -0.97 -12.62 -0.29
C SER A 78 -1.67 -12.78 1.07
N PHE A 79 -2.29 -11.73 1.59
CA PHE A 79 -2.99 -11.79 2.86
C PHE A 79 -4.29 -12.59 2.73
N SER A 80 -4.53 -13.48 3.69
CA SER A 80 -5.80 -14.20 3.81
C SER A 80 -6.10 -14.46 5.28
N GLY A 81 -7.39 -14.60 5.60
CA GLY A 81 -7.87 -14.87 6.95
C GLY A 81 -8.08 -13.61 7.79
N GLU A 82 -8.12 -13.81 9.11
CA GLU A 82 -8.54 -12.79 10.06
C GLU A 82 -7.42 -11.78 10.39
N VAL A 83 -7.79 -10.49 10.47
CA VAL A 83 -6.89 -9.42 10.89
C VAL A 83 -6.62 -9.56 12.39
N ARG A 84 -5.35 -9.84 12.75
CA ARG A 84 -4.92 -10.04 14.14
C ARG A 84 -4.15 -8.84 14.69
N GLU A 85 -4.17 -8.69 16.01
CA GLU A 85 -3.44 -7.63 16.74
C GLU A 85 -1.98 -7.47 16.27
N PRO A 86 -1.46 -6.23 16.14
CA PRO A 86 -2.08 -4.94 16.52
C PRO A 86 -2.89 -4.26 15.40
N PHE A 87 -3.12 -4.95 14.28
CA PHE A 87 -3.67 -4.32 13.09
C PHE A 87 -5.17 -3.94 13.16
N PRO A 88 -6.04 -4.56 13.99
CA PRO A 88 -7.43 -4.14 14.11
C PRO A 88 -7.59 -2.67 14.49
N ALA A 89 -6.79 -2.18 15.44
CA ALA A 89 -6.82 -0.78 15.86
C ALA A 89 -6.38 0.16 14.72
N VAL A 90 -5.39 -0.26 13.92
CA VAL A 90 -4.89 0.50 12.78
C VAL A 90 -5.94 0.60 11.68
N ILE A 91 -6.55 -0.52 11.29
CA ILE A 91 -7.61 -0.53 10.26
C ILE A 91 -8.79 0.32 10.71
N ARG A 92 -9.18 0.25 11.99
CA ARG A 92 -10.24 1.12 12.53
C ARG A 92 -9.88 2.60 12.41
N ALA A 93 -8.65 2.97 12.72
CA ALA A 93 -8.18 4.34 12.56
C ALA A 93 -8.15 4.78 11.08
N LEU A 94 -7.87 3.86 10.14
CA LEU A 94 -7.99 4.12 8.70
C LEU A 94 -9.44 4.34 8.25
N GLU A 95 -10.41 3.64 8.85
CA GLU A 95 -11.85 3.84 8.59
C GLU A 95 -12.35 5.20 9.10
N GLU A 96 -11.86 5.63 10.27
CA GLU A 96 -12.36 6.81 10.98
C GLU A 96 -11.65 8.11 10.55
N THR A 97 -10.47 8.02 9.94
CA THR A 97 -9.70 9.20 9.54
C THR A 97 -10.32 9.96 8.37
N LYS A 98 -10.09 11.27 8.33
CA LYS A 98 -10.41 12.13 7.18
C LYS A 98 -9.20 12.41 6.30
N LEU A 99 -8.03 11.92 6.69
CA LEU A 99 -6.80 12.09 5.91
C LEU A 99 -6.86 11.22 4.64
N PRO A 100 -6.28 11.69 3.53
CA PRO A 100 -6.14 10.85 2.34
C PRO A 100 -5.29 9.62 2.65
N VAL A 101 -5.77 8.46 2.18
CA VAL A 101 -5.07 7.17 2.28
C VAL A 101 -4.70 6.68 0.90
N THR A 102 -3.45 6.27 0.72
CA THR A 102 -2.96 5.54 -0.47
C THR A 102 -2.65 4.11 -0.09
N ALA A 103 -3.41 3.17 -0.63
CA ALA A 103 -3.17 1.74 -0.43
C ALA A 103 -2.18 1.19 -1.47
N VAL A 104 -1.21 0.43 -0.98
CA VAL A 104 -0.22 -0.27 -1.80
C VAL A 104 -0.73 -1.67 -2.10
N ASP A 105 -0.86 -1.97 -3.39
CA ASP A 105 -1.27 -3.24 -3.96
C ASP A 105 -2.73 -3.64 -3.73
N ALA A 106 -3.20 -3.59 -2.48
CA ALA A 106 -4.56 -3.83 -2.05
C ALA A 106 -4.87 -2.97 -0.81
N PRO A 107 -6.11 -2.45 -0.62
CA PRO A 107 -6.51 -1.87 0.66
C PRO A 107 -6.44 -2.92 1.76
N SER A 108 -5.75 -2.62 2.84
CA SER A 108 -5.61 -3.57 3.94
C SER A 108 -6.96 -3.89 4.56
N SER A 109 -7.21 -5.18 4.79
CA SER A 109 -8.49 -5.80 5.18
C SER A 109 -9.43 -6.22 4.04
N TRP A 110 -9.15 -5.86 2.79
CA TRP A 110 -9.96 -6.31 1.66
C TRP A 110 -9.58 -7.73 1.26
N ASP A 111 -10.59 -8.51 0.88
CA ASP A 111 -10.40 -9.76 0.16
C ASP A 111 -9.99 -9.45 -1.29
N ILE A 112 -9.11 -10.27 -1.85
CA ILE A 112 -8.51 -10.04 -3.16
C ILE A 112 -9.49 -10.28 -4.31
N GLU A 113 -10.47 -11.14 -4.09
CA GLU A 113 -11.51 -11.48 -5.06
C GLU A 113 -12.78 -10.67 -4.81
N ASP A 114 -13.25 -10.65 -3.56
CA ASP A 114 -14.57 -10.15 -3.17
C ASP A 114 -14.58 -8.70 -2.68
N GLY A 115 -13.41 -8.08 -2.50
CA GLY A 115 -13.28 -6.69 -2.07
C GLY A 115 -13.48 -6.48 -0.56
N PRO A 116 -14.10 -5.36 -0.11
CA PRO A 116 -14.21 -5.05 1.31
C PRO A 116 -15.08 -6.06 2.07
N PRO A 117 -14.82 -6.29 3.37
CA PRO A 117 -15.70 -7.09 4.22
C PRO A 117 -17.14 -6.57 4.19
N LYS A 118 -18.13 -7.47 4.13
CA LYS A 118 -19.56 -7.08 4.08
C LYS A 118 -20.05 -6.37 5.35
N SER A 119 -19.37 -6.59 6.48
CA SER A 119 -19.68 -5.98 7.77
C SER A 119 -18.48 -6.11 8.71
N GLY A 120 -18.39 -5.24 9.71
CA GLY A 120 -17.35 -5.29 10.73
C GLY A 120 -16.12 -4.46 10.37
N LEU A 121 -14.96 -4.83 10.91
CA LEU A 121 -13.71 -4.09 10.70
C LEU A 121 -13.35 -4.01 9.22
N GLY A 122 -13.05 -2.80 8.74
CA GLY A 122 -12.66 -2.55 7.35
C GLY A 122 -13.82 -2.54 6.35
N SER A 123 -15.06 -2.81 6.80
CA SER A 123 -16.23 -2.81 5.90
C SER A 123 -16.58 -1.44 5.33
N THR A 124 -16.10 -0.37 5.98
CA THR A 124 -16.28 1.02 5.53
C THR A 124 -14.98 1.64 5.02
N PHE A 125 -13.86 0.92 5.14
CA PHE A 125 -12.57 1.40 4.69
C PHE A 125 -12.52 1.43 3.15
N ASN A 126 -12.30 2.63 2.59
CA ASN A 126 -12.02 2.80 1.17
C ASN A 126 -10.95 3.90 1.02
N PRO A 127 -9.72 3.56 0.59
CA PRO A 127 -8.66 4.53 0.45
C PRO A 127 -8.95 5.53 -0.69
N THR A 128 -8.35 6.72 -0.61
CA THR A 128 -8.51 7.74 -1.68
C THR A 128 -7.78 7.37 -2.96
N VAL A 129 -6.67 6.64 -2.82
CA VAL A 129 -5.81 6.19 -3.91
C VAL A 129 -5.49 4.71 -3.72
N LEU A 130 -5.52 3.94 -4.81
CA LEU A 130 -5.01 2.58 -4.87
C LEU A 130 -3.88 2.51 -5.89
N VAL A 131 -2.74 1.93 -5.51
CA VAL A 131 -1.62 1.64 -6.42
C VAL A 131 -1.51 0.14 -6.59
N SER A 132 -2.08 -0.42 -7.65
CA SER A 132 -1.88 -1.84 -7.99
C SER A 132 -0.46 -2.07 -8.49
N LEU A 133 0.25 -3.07 -7.95
CA LEU A 133 1.57 -3.43 -8.43
C LEU A 133 1.47 -4.55 -9.47
N THR A 134 2.23 -4.42 -10.56
CA THR A 134 2.28 -5.36 -11.70
C THR A 134 0.99 -5.38 -12.51
N ALA A 135 -0.12 -5.76 -11.90
CA ALA A 135 -1.46 -5.79 -12.48
C ALA A 135 -2.52 -5.55 -11.39
N PRO A 136 -3.70 -5.03 -11.76
CA PRO A 136 -4.83 -4.96 -10.83
C PRO A 136 -5.28 -6.35 -10.37
N LYS A 137 -5.71 -6.45 -9.11
CA LYS A 137 -6.37 -7.65 -8.58
C LYS A 137 -7.90 -7.52 -8.72
N PRO A 138 -8.68 -8.61 -8.68
CA PRO A 138 -10.13 -8.54 -8.89
C PRO A 138 -10.88 -7.58 -7.92
N LEU A 139 -10.37 -7.38 -6.71
CA LEU A 139 -10.86 -6.41 -5.72
C LEU A 139 -11.08 -5.00 -6.27
N VAL A 140 -10.37 -4.59 -7.33
CA VAL A 140 -10.49 -3.23 -7.89
C VAL A 140 -11.88 -2.93 -8.43
N LYS A 141 -12.70 -3.95 -8.72
CA LYS A 141 -14.12 -3.79 -9.08
C LYS A 141 -14.93 -3.09 -7.99
N HIS A 142 -14.50 -3.23 -6.73
CA HIS A 142 -15.14 -2.64 -5.55
C HIS A 142 -14.55 -1.28 -5.18
N PHE A 143 -13.33 -0.99 -5.65
CA PHE A 143 -12.61 0.23 -5.33
C PHE A 143 -13.29 1.47 -5.95
N ARG A 144 -13.30 2.58 -5.19
CA ARG A 144 -13.76 3.89 -5.66
C ARG A 144 -12.73 4.95 -5.26
N GLY A 145 -12.10 5.58 -6.23
CA GLY A 145 -11.07 6.57 -5.99
C GLY A 145 -10.15 6.70 -7.20
N ARG A 146 -8.95 7.23 -7.01
CA ARG A 146 -7.92 7.28 -8.05
C ARG A 146 -7.14 5.99 -8.07
N HIS A 147 -6.98 5.37 -9.23
CA HIS A 147 -6.33 4.08 -9.38
C HIS A 147 -5.10 4.22 -10.25
N PHE A 148 -3.96 3.77 -9.74
CA PHE A 148 -2.70 3.74 -10.47
C PHE A 148 -2.21 2.30 -10.61
N ILE A 149 -1.47 2.05 -11.68
CA ILE A 149 -0.72 0.82 -11.87
C ILE A 149 0.77 1.15 -11.84
N GLY A 150 1.49 0.57 -10.88
CA GLY A 150 2.94 0.63 -10.78
C GLY A 150 3.59 -0.71 -11.12
N GLY A 151 4.91 -0.76 -11.10
CA GLY A 151 5.66 -1.99 -11.38
C GLY A 151 5.97 -2.18 -12.88
N ARG A 152 6.56 -1.14 -13.49
CA ARG A 152 6.99 -1.11 -14.89
C ARG A 152 8.22 -2.02 -15.15
N PHE A 153 8.04 -3.32 -14.98
CA PHE A 153 9.08 -4.33 -15.19
C PHE A 153 8.53 -5.62 -15.84
N VAL A 154 7.25 -5.65 -16.21
CA VAL A 154 6.62 -6.79 -16.86
C VAL A 154 7.13 -6.92 -18.29
N SER A 155 7.68 -8.09 -18.63
CA SER A 155 8.10 -8.37 -20.01
C SER A 155 6.92 -8.78 -20.90
N PRO A 156 7.01 -8.55 -22.23
CA PRO A 156 5.97 -9.00 -23.17
C PRO A 156 5.69 -10.51 -23.09
N ALA A 157 6.70 -11.32 -22.76
CA ALA A 157 6.55 -12.76 -22.60
C ALA A 157 5.68 -13.12 -21.39
N ILE A 158 5.81 -12.40 -20.27
CA ILE A 158 4.98 -12.60 -19.09
C ILE A 158 3.55 -12.12 -19.35
N ALA A 159 3.38 -10.93 -19.93
CA ALA A 159 2.07 -10.41 -20.30
C ALA A 159 1.29 -11.39 -21.20
N LYS A 160 1.94 -11.89 -22.28
CA LYS A 160 1.36 -12.90 -23.17
C LYS A 160 1.04 -14.22 -22.47
N LYS A 161 1.88 -14.66 -21.53
CA LYS A 161 1.68 -15.92 -20.79
C LYS A 161 0.44 -15.88 -19.91
N TYR A 162 0.15 -14.73 -19.30
CA TYR A 162 -0.97 -14.56 -18.36
C TYR A 162 -2.17 -13.82 -18.98
N ASP A 163 -2.15 -13.55 -20.29
CA ASP A 163 -3.21 -12.91 -21.08
C ASP A 163 -3.73 -11.59 -20.48
N PHE A 164 -2.80 -10.71 -20.08
CA PHE A 164 -3.12 -9.35 -19.67
C PHE A 164 -2.30 -8.33 -20.45
N ASP A 165 -2.87 -7.14 -20.64
CA ASP A 165 -2.17 -6.04 -21.32
C ASP A 165 -1.40 -5.20 -20.28
N VAL A 166 -0.14 -4.89 -20.61
CA VAL A 166 0.65 -3.95 -19.80
C VAL A 166 0.24 -2.55 -20.22
N PRO A 167 -0.13 -1.66 -19.28
CA PRO A 167 -0.56 -0.32 -19.63
C PRO A 167 0.61 0.50 -20.22
N GLU A 168 0.28 1.50 -21.03
CA GLU A 168 1.28 2.39 -21.60
C GLU A 168 1.75 3.40 -20.54
N TYR A 169 3.05 3.33 -20.20
CA TYR A 169 3.68 4.27 -19.27
C TYR A 169 4.31 5.43 -20.04
N GLU A 170 4.00 6.67 -19.65
CA GLU A 170 4.52 7.86 -20.31
C GLU A 170 6.00 8.10 -19.95
N GLY A 171 6.84 8.35 -20.95
CA GLY A 171 8.26 8.71 -20.74
C GLY A 171 8.99 7.75 -19.79
N ILE A 172 9.48 8.31 -18.67
CA ILE A 172 10.21 7.57 -17.61
C ILE A 172 9.34 7.20 -16.41
N ASP A 173 8.03 7.47 -16.48
CA ASP A 173 7.11 7.27 -15.37
C ASP A 173 7.07 5.79 -14.95
N GLN A 174 6.97 5.59 -13.64
CA GLN A 174 6.89 4.26 -13.03
C GLN A 174 5.46 3.88 -12.63
N VAL A 175 4.51 4.76 -12.91
CA VAL A 175 3.08 4.62 -12.63
C VAL A 175 2.27 5.14 -13.81
N VAL A 176 1.04 4.68 -13.94
CA VAL A 176 0.04 5.21 -14.87
C VAL A 176 -1.31 5.23 -14.16
N GLU A 177 -2.05 6.35 -14.27
CA GLU A 177 -3.42 6.44 -13.75
C GLU A 177 -4.36 5.72 -14.71
N VAL A 178 -5.17 4.80 -14.20
CA VAL A 178 -6.14 4.05 -14.99
C VAL A 178 -7.56 4.48 -14.63
N GLY A 179 -8.38 4.68 -15.65
CA GLY A 179 -9.78 5.06 -15.49
C GLY A 179 -10.67 3.89 -15.04
N PRO A 180 -11.91 4.18 -14.58
CA PRO A 180 -12.89 3.15 -14.19
C PRO A 180 -13.39 2.31 -15.37
N SER A 181 -13.13 2.72 -16.62
CA SER A 181 -13.53 2.05 -17.85
C SER A 181 -12.34 1.27 -18.44
N GLY A 182 -12.43 -0.05 -18.32
CA GLY A 182 -11.41 -1.01 -18.71
C GLY A 182 -10.84 -0.81 -20.12
N GLN A 183 -9.62 -0.27 -20.17
CA GLN A 183 -8.63 -0.95 -21.00
C GLN A 183 -8.59 -2.41 -20.53
N LYS A 184 -8.50 -3.34 -21.47
CA LYS A 184 -8.30 -4.75 -21.13
C LYS A 184 -7.06 -4.78 -20.24
N LEU A 185 -7.24 -5.17 -18.98
CA LEU A 185 -6.16 -5.47 -18.04
C LEU A 185 -6.41 -6.92 -17.67
#